data_AF-A0A139P1B1-F1
#
_entry.id   AF-A0A139P1B1-F1
#
_cell.length_a   1.000
_cell.length_b   1.000
_cell.length_c   1.000
_cell.angle_alpha   90.00
_cell.angle_beta   90.00
_cell.angle_gamma   90.00
#
_symmetry.space_group_name_H-M   'P 1'
#
loop_
_entity.id
_entity.type
_entity.pdbx_description
1 polymer ?
#
loop_
_entity_poly.entity_id
_entity_poly.type
_entity_poly.pdbx_seq_one_letter_code
_entity_poly.pdbx_strand_id
1 'polypeptide(L)' 'MLEDFSNDQLFTKGIYKWTGGTSLGSYFVSSTSSHYDWALKKLKAHQKNCKCH' A
#
# COMPACT_ATOMS: atom_id res chain seq x y z
N MET A 1 0.87 13.96 1.38
CA MET A 1 2.03 13.06 1.12
C MET A 1 1.98 12.45 -0.28
N LEU A 2 0.86 11.87 -0.73
CA LEU A 2 0.71 11.47 -2.15
C LEU A 2 0.29 12.65 -3.06
N GLU A 3 -0.35 13.67 -2.48
CA GLU A 3 -0.91 14.82 -3.21
C GLU A 3 0.14 15.83 -3.73
N ASP A 4 1.38 15.75 -3.26
CA ASP A 4 2.51 16.54 -3.79
C ASP A 4 3.06 15.99 -5.12
N PHE A 5 2.67 14.76 -5.49
CA PHE A 5 3.14 14.12 -6.72
C PHE A 5 2.13 14.29 -7.84
N SER A 6 2.59 14.75 -9.00
CA SER A 6 1.76 14.82 -10.20
C SER A 6 1.48 13.41 -10.75
N ASN A 7 0.37 13.23 -11.48
CA ASN A 7 -0.04 11.95 -12.05
C ASN A 7 1.07 11.29 -12.88
N ASP A 8 1.84 12.09 -13.62
CA ASP A 8 3.01 11.61 -14.38
C ASP A 8 4.08 11.00 -13.46
N GLN A 9 4.38 11.60 -12.31
CA GLN A 9 5.36 11.04 -11.38
C GLN A 9 4.86 9.77 -10.68
N LEU A 10 3.54 9.65 -10.49
CA LEU A 10 2.91 8.50 -9.86
C LEU A 10 2.76 7.31 -10.80
N PHE A 11 2.46 7.54 -12.09
CA PHE A 11 2.07 6.48 -13.03
C PHE A 11 3.05 6.26 -14.19
N THR A 12 3.96 7.20 -14.47
CA THR A 12 4.97 7.02 -15.52
C THR A 12 6.15 6.19 -15.00
N LYS A 13 6.48 5.12 -15.71
CA LYS A 13 7.60 4.23 -15.38
C LYS A 13 8.93 4.90 -15.71
N GLY A 14 9.93 4.72 -14.85
CA GLY A 14 11.31 5.19 -15.11
C GLY A 14 11.59 6.65 -14.73
N ILE A 15 10.64 7.37 -14.14
CA ILE A 15 10.86 8.72 -13.57
C ILE A 15 11.92 8.65 -12.46
N TYR A 16 11.85 7.62 -11.62
CA TYR A 16 12.76 7.40 -10.51
C TYR A 16 13.60 6.14 -10.75
N LYS A 17 14.92 6.31 -10.91
CA LYS A 17 15.84 5.18 -11.15
C LYS A 17 15.83 4.13 -10.03
N TRP A 18 15.46 4.52 -8.81
CA TRP A 18 15.43 3.63 -7.65
C TRP A 18 14.17 2.75 -7.58
N THR A 19 13.11 3.02 -8.34
CA THR A 19 11.87 2.21 -8.32
C THR A 19 11.96 0.93 -9.18
N GLY A 20 13.16 0.58 -9.66
CA GLY A 20 13.43 -0.69 -10.34
C GLY A 20 12.63 -0.91 -11.63
N GLY A 21 12.20 0.17 -12.29
CA GLY A 21 11.38 0.09 -13.52
C GLY A 21 9.86 0.04 -13.28
N THR A 22 9.40 0.02 -12.02
CA THR A 22 7.99 0.18 -11.67
C THR A 22 7.64 1.66 -11.44
N SER A 23 6.37 2.04 -11.57
CA SER A 23 5.93 3.41 -11.27
C SER A 23 5.89 3.64 -9.77
N LEU A 24 6.09 4.89 -9.34
CA LEU A 24 6.12 5.26 -7.93
C LEU A 24 4.81 4.88 -7.22
N GLY A 25 3.67 5.04 -7.90
CA GLY A 25 2.35 4.64 -7.41
C GLY A 25 2.25 3.14 -7.13
N SER A 26 2.80 2.27 -7.98
CA SER A 26 2.82 0.83 -7.74
C SER A 26 3.66 0.46 -6.51
N TYR A 27 4.76 1.18 -6.27
CA TYR A 27 5.57 1.00 -5.06
C TYR A 27 4.80 1.41 -3.80
N PHE A 28 4.11 2.56 -3.83
CA PHE A 28 3.27 3.00 -2.73
C PHE A 28 2.10 2.06 -2.45
N VAL A 29 1.38 1.61 -3.48
CA VAL A 29 0.27 0.65 -3.31
C VAL A 29 0.78 -0.66 -2.70
N SER A 30 1.90 -1.17 -3.19
CA SER A 30 2.49 -2.41 -2.68
C SER A 30 3.00 -2.28 -1.24
N SER A 31 3.64 -1.15 -0.91
CA SER A 31 4.24 -0.93 0.41
C SER A 31 3.23 -0.49 1.47
N THR A 32 2.12 0.14 1.06
CA THR A 32 1.16 0.78 1.98
C THR A 32 -0.13 -0.01 2.06
N SER A 33 -0.76 -0.32 0.92
CA SER A 33 -2.13 -0.88 0.89
C SER A 33 -2.20 -2.35 1.31
N SER A 34 -1.18 -3.14 0.97
CA SER A 34 -1.13 -4.57 1.30
C SER A 34 -1.04 -4.83 2.82
N HIS A 35 -0.41 -3.91 3.56
CA HIS A 35 -0.21 -4.04 5.00
C HIS A 35 -1.52 -3.79 5.78
N TYR A 36 -2.35 -2.86 5.31
CA TYR A 36 -3.64 -2.56 5.93
C TYR A 36 -4.61 -3.74 5.81
N ASP A 37 -4.65 -4.45 4.68
CA ASP A 37 -5.55 -5.60 4.51
C ASP A 37 -5.20 -6.76 5.46
N TRP A 38 -3.90 -7.04 5.64
CA TRP A 38 -3.43 -8.04 6.58
C TRP A 38 -3.75 -7.66 8.04
N ALA A 39 -3.50 -6.42 8.43
CA ALA A 39 -3.81 -5.93 9.77
C ALA A 39 -5.33 -6.00 10.05
N LEU A 40 -6.18 -5.62 9.10
CA LEU A 40 -7.63 -5.74 9.21
C LEU A 40 -8.09 -7.19 9.34
N LYS A 41 -7.50 -8.13 8.60
CA LYS A 41 -7.77 -9.57 8.75
C LYS A 41 -7.43 -10.06 10.15
N LYS A 42 -6.25 -9.67 10.69
CA LYS A 42 -5.83 -10.04 12.05
C LYS A 42 -6.76 -9.48 13.11
N LEU A 43 -7.15 -8.21 13.00
CA LEU A 43 -8.10 -7.56 13.92
C LEU A 43 -9.48 -8.23 13.90
N LYS A 44 -10.02 -8.53 12.71
CA LYS A 44 -11.31 -9.23 12.57
C LYS A 44 -11.26 -10.64 13.15
N ALA A 45 -10.19 -11.39 12.90
CA ALA A 45 -10.00 -12.73 13.45
C ALA A 45 -9.90 -12.70 14.99
N HIS A 46 -9.13 -11.76 15.54
CA HIS A 46 -9.02 -11.58 16.98
C HIS A 46 -10.37 -11.21 17.62
N GLN A 47 -11.08 -10.24 17.04
CA GLN A 47 -12.41 -9.85 17.53
C GLN A 47 -13.40 -11.03 17.52
N LYS A 48 -13.37 -11.88 16.49
CA LYS A 48 -14.23 -13.07 16.41
C LYS A 48 -13.89 -14.09 17.51
N ASN A 49 -12.61 -14.30 17.79
CA ASN A 49 -12.18 -15.21 18.86
C ASN A 49 -12.53 -14.69 20.26
N CYS A 50 -12.39 -13.38 20.51
CA CYS A 50 -12.70 -12.78 21.81
C CYS A 50 -14.21 -12.65 22.08
N LYS A 51 -15.07 -12.60 21.05
CA LYS A 51 -16.53 -12.58 21.20
C LYS A 51 -17.15 -13.95 21.57
N CYS A 52 -16.39 -15.03 21.47
CA CYS A 52 -16.82 -16.38 21.86
C CYS A 52 -16.46 -16.73 23.32
N HIS A 53 -15.97 -15.77 24.12
CA HIS A 53 -15.78 -15.89 25.56
C HIS A 53 -16.81 -15.04 26.31
#